data_AF-A0A1L7BA66-F1
#
_entry.id   AF-A0A1L7BA66-F1
#
_cell.length_a   1.000
_cell.length_b   1.000
_cell.length_c   1.000
_cell.angle_alpha   90.00
_cell.angle_beta   90.00
_cell.angle_gamma   90.00
#
_symmetry.space_group_name_H-M   'P 1'
#
loop_
_entity.id
_entity.type
_entity.pdbx_description
1 polymer ?
#
loop_
_entity_poly.entity_id
_entity_poly.type
_entity_poly.pdbx_seq_one_letter_code
_entity_poly.pdbx_strand_id
1 'polypeptide(L)'
;MSTQLTLIETSDFEADRIVQENQLIDEAQHILDRRLFARGPILTSPDTVASYLKLQLAQQEHEVFGVIFLDARHRVLAFKVLFHGSIDGASAYPRQVVKRSLAHNAAAAILATNNKNL
;
A
#
# COMPACT_ATOMS: atom_id res chain seq x y z
N MET A 1 -33.43 59.15 -8.28
CA MET A 1 -32.44 58.17 -7.78
C MET A 1 -32.84 56.81 -8.34
N SER A 2 -32.08 56.29 -9.30
CA SER A 2 -32.37 55.01 -9.96
C SER A 2 -31.57 53.92 -9.27
N THR A 3 -32.23 52.93 -8.67
CA THR A 3 -31.58 51.79 -8.02
C THR A 3 -31.34 50.72 -9.08
N GLN A 4 -30.07 50.45 -9.37
CA GLN A 4 -29.67 49.37 -10.26
C GLN A 4 -29.84 48.04 -9.51
N LEU A 5 -30.75 47.19 -10.00
CA LEU A 5 -30.88 45.80 -9.55
C LEU A 5 -29.83 44.97 -10.29
N THR A 6 -28.78 44.56 -9.59
CA THR A 6 -27.80 43.60 -10.09
C THR A 6 -28.43 42.21 -10.10
N LEU A 7 -28.71 41.68 -11.30
CA LEU A 7 -29.03 40.28 -11.49
C LEU A 7 -27.78 39.47 -11.12
N ILE A 8 -27.78 38.85 -9.95
CA ILE A 8 -26.84 37.77 -9.64
C ILE A 8 -27.33 36.60 -10.51
N GLU A 9 -26.64 36.35 -11.61
CA GLU A 9 -27.04 35.35 -12.59
C GLU A 9 -27.00 33.97 -11.91
N THR A 10 -28.09 33.22 -12.08
CA THR A 10 -28.27 31.88 -11.51
C THR A 10 -27.15 30.89 -11.89
N SER A 11 -26.33 31.23 -12.90
CA SER A 11 -25.12 30.52 -13.33
C SER A 11 -24.03 30.50 -12.26
N ASP A 12 -23.82 31.60 -11.53
CA ASP A 12 -22.76 31.69 -10.52
C ASP A 12 -23.08 30.79 -9.32
N PHE A 13 -24.35 30.70 -8.95
CA PHE A 13 -24.81 29.84 -7.86
C PHE A 13 -24.72 28.34 -8.21
N GLU A 14 -24.99 27.99 -9.46
CA GLU A 14 -24.82 26.62 -9.97
C GLU A 14 -23.34 26.23 -10.07
N ALA A 15 -22.47 27.17 -10.48
CA ALA A 15 -21.03 26.94 -10.50
C ALA A 15 -20.47 26.69 -9.09
N ASP A 16 -20.87 27.51 -8.11
CA ASP A 16 -20.47 27.34 -6.71
C ASP A 16 -20.96 25.99 -6.15
N ARG A 17 -22.19 25.59 -6.48
CA ARG A 17 -22.73 24.29 -6.09
C ARG A 17 -21.92 23.13 -6.66
N ILE A 18 -21.57 23.17 -7.94
CA ILE A 18 -20.76 22.13 -8.60
C ILE A 18 -19.37 22.05 -7.97
N VAL A 19 -18.74 23.19 -7.66
CA VAL A 19 -17.43 23.20 -6.96
C VAL A 19 -17.55 22.54 -5.60
N GLN A 20 -18.61 22.85 -4.84
CA GLN A 20 -18.82 22.29 -3.52
C GLN A 20 -19.16 20.79 -3.54
N GLU A 21 -19.95 20.34 -4.52
CA GLU A 21 -20.23 18.92 -4.76
C GLU A 21 -18.94 18.15 -5.11
N ASN A 22 -18.09 18.71 -5.97
CA ASN A 22 -16.81 18.09 -6.33
C ASN A 22 -15.86 17.99 -5.12
N GLN A 23 -15.78 19.03 -4.30
CA GLN A 23 -15.00 18.98 -3.06
C GLN A 23 -15.49 17.89 -2.10
N LEU A 24 -16.82 17.72 -1.98
CA LEU A 24 -17.40 16.67 -1.16
C LEU A 24 -17.08 15.27 -1.71
N ILE A 25 -17.11 15.10 -3.03
CA ILE A 25 -16.75 13.84 -3.69
C ILE A 25 -15.27 13.52 -3.45
N ASP A 26 -14.37 14.49 -3.60
CA ASP A 26 -12.94 14.31 -3.37
C ASP A 26 -12.64 13.90 -1.92
N GLU A 27 -13.28 14.56 -0.96
CA GLU A 27 -13.13 14.24 0.46
C GLU A 27 -13.67 12.83 0.77
N ALA A 28 -14.83 12.47 0.22
CA ALA A 28 -15.40 11.14 0.37
C ALA A 28 -14.49 10.06 -0.23
N GLN A 29 -13.92 10.30 -1.42
CA GLN A 29 -12.94 9.41 -2.02
C GLN A 29 -11.71 9.26 -1.13
N HIS A 30 -11.18 10.35 -0.55
CA HIS A 30 -10.03 10.30 0.35
C HIS A 30 -10.31 9.49 1.63
N ILE A 31 -11.50 9.66 2.21
CA ILE A 31 -11.95 8.89 3.39
C ILE A 31 -12.08 7.41 3.06
N LEU A 32 -12.68 7.07 1.91
CA LEU A 32 -12.81 5.70 1.45
C LEU A 32 -11.44 5.08 1.16
N ASP A 33 -10.53 5.83 0.54
CA ASP A 33 -9.13 5.44 0.33
C ASP A 33 -8.45 5.08 1.64
N ARG A 34 -8.62 5.90 2.68
CA ARG A 34 -8.03 5.65 4.00
C ARG A 34 -8.64 4.45 4.72
N ARG A 35 -9.97 4.26 4.61
CA ARG A 35 -10.72 3.25 5.37
C ARG A 35 -10.76 1.87 4.71
N LEU A 36 -11.01 1.83 3.40
CA LEU A 36 -11.12 0.60 2.62
C LEU A 36 -9.75 0.12 2.15
N PHE A 37 -8.85 1.06 1.90
CA PHE A 37 -7.52 0.78 1.39
C PHE A 37 -6.47 1.30 2.36
N ALA A 38 -6.60 1.05 3.67
CA ALA A 38 -5.53 1.30 4.63
C ALA A 38 -4.23 0.67 4.12
N ARG A 39 -3.43 1.47 3.40
CA ARG A 39 -2.31 0.96 2.61
C ARG A 39 -1.25 0.52 3.59
N GLY A 40 -0.59 -0.59 3.30
CA GLY A 40 0.50 -1.06 4.14
C GLY A 40 1.60 0.00 4.27
N PRO A 41 2.48 -0.13 5.29
CA PRO A 41 3.52 0.85 5.55
C PRO A 41 4.38 1.10 4.30
N ILE A 42 4.88 2.33 4.18
CA ILE A 42 5.87 2.69 3.16
C ILE A 42 7.24 2.22 3.65
N LEU A 43 7.94 1.45 2.84
CA LEU A 43 9.27 0.93 3.15
C LEU A 43 10.32 1.58 2.25
N THR A 44 10.90 2.70 2.70
CA THR A 44 11.83 3.54 1.92
C THR A 44 13.28 3.48 2.40
N SER A 45 13.56 2.79 3.51
CA SER A 45 14.92 2.60 4.02
C SER A 45 15.13 1.19 4.58
N PRO A 46 16.38 0.68 4.61
CA PRO A 46 16.70 -0.59 5.25
C PRO A 46 16.17 -0.71 6.69
N ASP A 47 16.21 0.39 7.47
CA ASP A 47 15.70 0.40 8.86
C ASP A 47 14.19 0.20 8.94
N THR A 48 13.43 0.83 8.03
CA THR A 48 11.97 0.63 7.95
C THR A 48 11.62 -0.80 7.54
N VAL A 49 12.38 -1.38 6.60
CA VAL A 49 12.22 -2.78 6.18
C VAL A 49 12.55 -3.73 7.33
N ALA A 50 13.66 -3.50 8.04
CA ALA A 50 14.08 -4.32 9.18
C ALA A 50 13.06 -4.28 10.33
N SER A 51 12.52 -3.10 10.65
CA SER A 51 11.48 -2.94 11.68
C SER A 51 10.20 -3.68 11.30
N TYR A 52 9.78 -3.57 10.03
CA TYR A 52 8.64 -4.31 9.52
C TYR A 52 8.85 -5.83 9.59
N LEU A 53 10.00 -6.32 9.11
CA LEU A 53 10.34 -7.74 9.10
C LEU A 53 10.48 -8.33 10.50
N LYS A 54 11.00 -7.57 11.49
CA LYS A 54 11.04 -8.01 12.90
C LYS A 54 9.66 -8.40 13.40
N LEU A 55 8.63 -7.59 13.11
CA LEU A 55 7.25 -7.89 13.50
C LEU A 55 6.68 -9.11 12.76
N GLN A 56 6.96 -9.24 11.46
CA GLN A 56 6.46 -10.35 10.64
C GLN A 56 7.11 -11.69 10.97
N LEU A 57 8.43 -11.68 11.21
CA LEU A 57 9.24 -12.88 11.42
C LEU A 57 9.28 -13.30 12.89
N ALA A 58 8.93 -12.43 13.84
CA ALA A 58 8.84 -12.79 15.26
C ALA A 58 7.87 -13.96 15.52
N GLN A 59 6.87 -14.15 14.65
CA GLN A 59 5.90 -15.24 14.75
C GLN A 59 6.36 -16.54 14.07
N GLN A 60 7.54 -16.57 13.47
CA GLN A 60 8.03 -17.72 12.71
C GLN A 60 8.99 -18.54 13.57
N GLU A 61 8.62 -19.79 13.85
CA GLU A 61 9.42 -20.72 14.69
C GLU A 61 10.64 -21.28 13.94
N HIS A 62 10.56 -21.42 12.62
CA HIS A 62 11.60 -21.99 11.77
C HIS A 62 12.21 -20.94 10.83
N GLU A 63 13.28 -21.34 10.13
CA GLU A 63 13.80 -20.55 9.01
C GLU A 63 12.78 -20.49 7.87
N VAL A 64 12.56 -19.30 7.35
CA VAL A 64 11.60 -19.03 6.29
C VAL A 64 12.20 -18.09 5.25
N PHE A 65 11.80 -18.32 4.02
CA PHE A 65 12.00 -17.40 2.91
C PHE A 65 10.70 -16.66 2.64
N GLY A 66 10.68 -15.39 2.99
CA GLY A 66 9.55 -14.48 2.82
C GLY A 66 9.76 -13.48 1.69
N VAL A 67 8.64 -12.96 1.19
CA VAL A 67 8.62 -11.88 0.20
C VAL A 67 7.64 -10.81 0.65
N ILE A 68 8.11 -9.56 0.66
CA ILE A 68 7.26 -8.37 0.78
C ILE A 68 6.94 -7.90 -0.65
N PHE A 69 5.67 -7.86 -0.99
CA PHE A 69 5.17 -7.31 -2.25
C PHE A 69 4.81 -5.84 -2.07
N LEU A 70 5.26 -4.99 -2.98
CA LEU A 70 5.14 -3.54 -2.89
C LEU A 70 4.44 -2.94 -4.11
N ASP A 71 3.72 -1.84 -3.91
CA ASP A 71 3.25 -0.98 -5.00
C ASP A 71 4.37 -0.07 -5.53
N ALA A 72 4.09 0.71 -6.57
CA ALA A 72 5.05 1.62 -7.20
C ALA A 72 5.54 2.76 -6.29
N ARG A 73 4.93 2.95 -5.11
CA ARG A 73 5.32 3.93 -4.08
C ARG A 73 5.97 3.24 -2.87
N HIS A 74 6.43 2.00 -3.03
CA HIS A 74 7.03 1.17 -1.99
C HIS A 74 6.12 0.92 -0.78
N ARG A 75 4.79 0.93 -0.97
CA ARG A 75 3.81 0.57 0.08
C ARG A 75 3.62 -0.93 0.10
N VAL A 76 3.58 -1.53 1.29
CA VAL A 76 3.31 -2.96 1.44
C VAL A 76 1.91 -3.32 0.94
N LEU A 77 1.88 -4.23 -0.03
CA LEU A 77 0.67 -4.91 -0.50
C LEU A 77 0.42 -6.20 0.29
N ALA A 78 1.48 -6.97 0.54
CA ALA A 78 1.43 -8.18 1.34
C ALA A 78 2.83 -8.64 1.78
N PHE A 79 2.90 -9.37 2.89
CA PHE A 79 4.03 -10.24 3.23
C PHE A 79 3.60 -11.71 3.11
N LYS A 80 4.43 -12.54 2.48
CA LYS A 80 4.17 -13.99 2.36
C LYS A 80 5.46 -14.78 2.57
N VAL A 81 5.40 -15.77 3.44
CA VAL A 81 6.36 -16.89 3.45
C VAL A 81 6.08 -17.75 2.22
N LEU A 82 7.08 -17.88 1.35
CA LEU A 82 6.98 -18.71 0.14
C LEU A 82 7.61 -20.08 0.33
N PHE A 83 8.67 -20.16 1.13
CA PHE A 83 9.37 -21.40 1.41
C PHE A 83 9.71 -21.46 2.90
N HIS A 84 9.60 -22.65 3.47
CA HIS A 84 10.15 -22.94 4.80
C HIS A 84 11.49 -23.64 4.57
N GLY A 85 12.53 -23.21 5.26
CA GLY A 85 13.82 -23.86 5.22
C GLY A 85 13.81 -25.19 5.96
N SER A 86 14.73 -26.08 5.58
CA SER A 86 15.24 -27.11 6.48
C SER A 86 16.54 -26.63 7.13
N ILE A 87 17.21 -27.49 7.90
CA ILE A 87 18.53 -27.20 8.50
C ILE A 87 19.58 -26.80 7.43
N ASP A 88 19.41 -27.22 6.17
CA ASP A 88 20.34 -26.97 5.06
C ASP A 88 19.92 -25.79 4.14
N GLY A 89 18.93 -25.00 4.57
CA GLY A 89 18.48 -23.78 3.89
C GLY A 89 17.16 -23.90 3.13
N ALA A 90 16.71 -22.78 2.56
CA ALA A 90 15.48 -22.68 1.77
C ALA A 90 15.81 -22.42 0.30
N SER A 91 15.49 -23.37 -0.60
CA SER A 91 15.62 -23.15 -2.04
C SER A 91 14.54 -22.20 -2.55
N ALA A 92 14.93 -20.99 -2.94
CA ALA A 92 14.04 -20.02 -3.55
C ALA A 92 13.87 -20.29 -5.04
N TYR A 93 12.62 -20.40 -5.50
CA TYR A 93 12.31 -20.55 -6.93
C TYR A 93 11.83 -19.23 -7.52
N PRO A 94 12.64 -18.52 -8.35
CA PRO A 94 12.27 -17.21 -8.89
C PRO A 94 10.91 -17.19 -9.60
N ARG A 95 10.55 -18.27 -10.32
CA ARG A 95 9.24 -18.40 -10.97
C ARG A 95 8.07 -18.25 -9.99
N GLN A 96 8.20 -18.76 -8.77
CA GLN A 96 7.15 -18.62 -7.74
C GLN A 96 7.07 -17.19 -7.22
N VAL A 97 8.21 -16.53 -7.03
CA VAL A 97 8.28 -15.11 -6.64
C VAL A 97 7.59 -14.24 -7.69
N VAL A 98 7.89 -14.45 -8.98
CA VAL A 98 7.28 -13.71 -10.09
C VAL A 98 5.78 -13.97 -10.17
N LYS A 99 5.36 -15.25 -10.12
CA LYS A 99 3.93 -15.62 -10.15
C LYS A 99 3.15 -14.93 -9.02
N ARG A 100 3.70 -14.88 -7.81
CA ARG A 100 3.07 -14.24 -6.66
C ARG A 100 3.10 -12.72 -6.76
N SER A 101 4.16 -12.14 -7.31
CA SER A 101 4.26 -10.70 -7.56
C SER A 101 3.14 -10.24 -8.49
N LEU A 102 2.90 -10.97 -9.58
CA LEU A 102 1.79 -10.70 -10.50
C LEU A 102 0.42 -10.85 -9.83
N ALA A 103 0.24 -11.90 -9.02
CA ALA A 103 -1.03 -12.12 -8.30
C ALA A 103 -1.36 -11.00 -7.30
N HIS A 104 -0.34 -10.28 -6.81
CA HIS A 104 -0.51 -9.13 -5.92
C HIS A 104 -0.49 -7.79 -6.64
N ASN A 105 -0.37 -7.75 -7.98
CA ASN A 105 -0.12 -6.52 -8.76
C ASN A 105 1.07 -5.71 -8.22
N ALA A 106 2.12 -6.42 -7.79
CA ALA A 106 3.31 -5.80 -7.19
C ALA A 106 4.18 -5.14 -8.26
N ALA A 107 4.61 -3.90 -8.00
CA ALA A 107 5.60 -3.19 -8.80
C ALA A 107 7.03 -3.50 -8.36
N ALA A 108 7.22 -3.88 -7.08
CA ALA A 108 8.50 -4.28 -6.53
C ALA A 108 8.34 -5.39 -5.49
N ALA A 109 9.44 -6.10 -5.22
CA ALA A 109 9.48 -7.15 -4.20
C ALA A 109 10.78 -7.07 -3.39
N ILE A 110 10.68 -7.28 -2.07
CA ILE A 110 11.82 -7.44 -1.17
C ILE A 110 11.85 -8.89 -0.70
N LEU A 111 12.98 -9.57 -0.92
CA LEU A 111 13.22 -10.92 -0.43
C LEU A 111 13.79 -10.85 1.00
N ALA A 112 13.31 -11.70 1.89
CA ALA A 112 13.74 -11.74 3.27
C ALA A 112 13.90 -13.18 3.75
N THR A 113 14.99 -13.43 4.49
CA THR A 113 15.18 -14.67 5.24
C THR A 113 15.44 -14.31 6.69
N ASN A 114 14.95 -15.13 7.62
CA ASN A 114 15.52 -15.17 8.96
C ASN A 114 16.60 -16.26 8.97
N ASN A 115 17.72 -15.96 9.62
CA ASN A 115 18.72 -16.97 9.92
C ASN A 115 18.53 -17.32 11.39
N LYS A 116 18.06 -18.54 11.67
CA LYS A 116 18.01 -19.08 13.02
C LYS A 116 19.20 -20.02 13.18
N ASN A 117 20.40 -19.44 13.16
CA ASN A 117 21.57 -20.17 13.62
C ASN A 117 21.37 -20.40 15.14
N LEU A 118 21.07 -21.65 15.50
CA LEU A 118 21.38 -22.22 16.81
C LEU A 118 22.88 -22.50 16.89
#